data_AF-A0A0L7LBM7-F1
#
_entry.id   AF-A0A0L7LBM7-F1
#
_cell.length_a   1.000
_cell.length_b   1.000
_cell.length_c   1.000
_cell.angle_alpha   90.00
_cell.angle_beta   90.00
_cell.angle_gamma   90.00
#
_symmetry.space_group_name_H-M   'P 1'
#
loop_
_entity.id
_entity.type
_entity.pdbx_description
1 polymer ?
#
loop_
_entity_poly.entity_id
_entity_poly.type
_entity_poly.pdbx_seq_one_letter_code
_entity_poly.pdbx_strand_id
1 'polypeptide(L)'
;MSGEGPSVNHSNSSNSKVALITGITGQDGSYLAEFLIEKGYEIRPKEIYNLGAQSHVKISFELSEYTAQVDAIGTLRLLEAVRVAGLEKDTKIYQASTSELYGKVVEVPQTEKTPFYPRSPYAYGMFACNGLLFNHESPRRGENFVTRKITRGVAKITLGLMTHIELGTLDSKRDWGHAKDYAMWLMLQQKEPEDFVVATGETHSVREFVEKAFACVGRQVTWRGTGVDETGHDAETDQLLVKVNPKYFRQTEVAKEKLGWVPRVTFDELVRDMVTADLSLMKRDPAA
;
A
#
# COMPACT_ATOMS: atom_id res chain seq x y z
N MET A 1 -3.34 -41.97 44.67
CA MET A 1 -2.75 -42.28 43.35
C MET A 1 -3.24 -41.20 42.39
N SER A 2 -2.49 -40.10 42.32
CA SER A 2 -2.77 -38.95 41.46
C SER A 2 -2.15 -39.19 40.10
N GLY A 3 -2.97 -39.18 39.05
CA GLY A 3 -2.55 -39.42 37.66
C GLY A 3 -1.68 -38.29 37.13
N GLU A 4 -0.50 -38.66 36.63
CA GLU A 4 0.34 -37.79 35.80
C GLU A 4 -0.33 -37.64 34.43
N GLY A 5 -0.65 -36.39 34.06
CA GLY A 5 -1.07 -36.03 32.71
C GLY A 5 0.09 -36.18 31.71
N PRO A 6 -0.21 -36.28 30.40
CA PRO A 6 0.80 -36.57 29.39
C PRO A 6 1.84 -35.44 29.33
N SER A 7 3.10 -35.82 29.55
CA SER A 7 4.26 -34.95 29.40
C SER A 7 4.40 -34.53 27.94
N VAL A 8 4.11 -33.26 27.65
CA VAL A 8 4.43 -32.68 26.34
C VAL A 8 5.95 -32.58 26.23
N ASN A 9 6.53 -33.47 25.43
CA ASN A 9 7.94 -33.41 25.04
C ASN A 9 8.16 -32.11 24.24
N HIS A 10 8.73 -31.09 24.88
CA HIS A 10 9.37 -29.98 24.16
C HIS A 10 10.68 -30.48 23.56
N SER A 11 10.60 -31.13 22.41
CA SER A 11 11.77 -31.34 21.56
C SER A 11 12.33 -29.97 21.17
N ASN A 12 13.53 -29.65 21.64
CA ASN A 12 14.33 -28.53 21.17
C ASN A 12 14.49 -28.62 19.64
N SER A 13 13.66 -27.89 18.91
CA SER A 13 13.83 -27.71 17.46
C SER A 13 14.62 -26.42 17.20
N SER A 14 15.64 -26.58 16.38
CA SER A 14 16.59 -25.56 15.97
C SER A 14 15.92 -24.36 15.25
N ASN A 15 16.25 -23.15 15.71
CA ASN A 15 16.25 -21.91 14.93
C ASN A 15 14.92 -21.49 14.26
N SER A 16 13.86 -21.34 15.06
CA SER A 16 12.60 -20.74 14.59
C SER A 16 12.82 -19.29 14.08
N LYS A 17 12.16 -18.97 12.96
CA LYS A 17 12.10 -17.62 12.38
C LYS A 17 10.84 -16.95 12.87
N VAL A 18 10.92 -15.68 13.27
CA VAL A 18 9.78 -15.01 13.89
C VAL A 18 9.67 -13.57 13.40
N ALA A 19 8.45 -13.16 13.02
CA ALA A 19 8.12 -11.78 12.78
C ALA A 19 7.05 -11.23 13.75
N LEU A 20 7.17 -9.96 14.12
CA LEU A 20 6.08 -9.15 14.68
C LEU A 20 5.66 -8.13 13.62
N ILE A 21 4.36 -8.06 13.31
CA ILE A 21 3.81 -7.13 12.31
C ILE A 21 2.83 -6.19 13.02
N THR A 22 3.14 -4.90 13.07
CA THR A 22 2.15 -3.88 13.46
C THR A 22 1.28 -3.56 12.25
N GLY A 23 0.01 -3.20 12.44
CA GLY A 23 -0.89 -2.94 11.31
C GLY A 23 -1.27 -4.19 10.50
N ILE A 24 -1.20 -5.39 11.10
CA ILE A 24 -1.49 -6.68 10.46
C ILE A 24 -2.87 -6.76 9.77
N THR A 25 -3.84 -5.98 10.25
CA THR A 25 -5.21 -5.92 9.69
C THR A 25 -5.32 -5.06 8.42
N GLY A 26 -4.29 -4.29 8.08
CA GLY A 26 -4.22 -3.51 6.85
C GLY A 26 -3.90 -4.36 5.62
N GLN A 27 -3.92 -3.74 4.44
CA GLN A 27 -3.61 -4.41 3.17
C GLN A 27 -2.28 -5.15 3.24
N ASP A 28 -1.20 -4.43 3.55
CA ASP A 28 0.15 -4.96 3.43
C ASP A 28 0.45 -5.95 4.55
N GLY A 29 -0.05 -5.66 5.76
CA GLY A 29 0.02 -6.59 6.89
C GLY A 29 -0.62 -7.94 6.60
N SER A 30 -1.76 -7.96 5.90
CA SER A 30 -2.45 -9.20 5.55
C SER A 30 -1.68 -10.06 4.54
N TYR A 31 -1.08 -9.45 3.50
CA TYR A 31 -0.27 -10.18 2.52
C TYR A 31 1.09 -10.59 3.07
N LEU A 32 1.71 -9.74 3.88
CA LEU A 32 2.97 -10.07 4.54
C LEU A 32 2.79 -11.23 5.52
N ALA A 33 1.68 -11.28 6.26
CA ALA A 33 1.37 -12.40 7.14
C ALA A 33 1.25 -13.73 6.36
N GLU A 34 0.50 -13.75 5.25
CA GLU A 34 0.40 -14.93 4.37
C GLU A 34 1.78 -15.36 3.85
N PHE A 35 2.56 -14.41 3.34
CA PHE A 35 3.90 -14.68 2.83
C PHE A 35 4.84 -15.24 3.90
N LEU A 36 4.83 -14.69 5.12
CA LEU A 36 5.72 -15.17 6.20
C LEU A 36 5.27 -16.53 6.76
N ILE A 37 3.96 -16.81 6.80
CA ILE A 37 3.44 -18.14 7.15
C ILE A 37 3.92 -19.18 6.14
N GLU A 38 3.83 -18.88 4.83
CA GLU A 38 4.37 -19.76 3.78
C GLU A 38 5.89 -20.01 3.93
N LYS A 39 6.62 -19.09 4.57
CA LYS A 39 8.05 -19.21 4.86
C LYS A 39 8.36 -19.92 6.20
N GLY A 40 7.34 -20.32 6.97
CA GLY A 40 7.49 -21.11 8.20
C GLY A 40 7.88 -20.32 9.46
N TYR A 41 7.29 -19.14 9.70
CA TYR A 41 7.58 -18.29 10.86
C TYR A 41 6.66 -18.59 12.10
N GLU A 42 7.20 -18.61 13.35
CA GLU A 42 6.48 -18.79 14.66
C GLU A 42 7.12 -17.96 15.82
N ILE A 43 6.51 -17.77 17.01
CA ILE A 43 6.60 -16.60 17.97
C ILE A 43 7.84 -16.44 18.92
N ARG A 44 8.71 -15.44 18.65
CA ARG A 44 9.50 -14.39 19.43
C ARG A 44 10.34 -13.48 18.46
N PRO A 45 10.07 -12.17 18.22
CA PRO A 45 10.44 -11.52 16.94
C PRO A 45 11.95 -11.35 16.69
N LYS A 46 12.45 -11.98 15.62
CA LYS A 46 13.75 -11.67 14.99
C LYS A 46 13.60 -10.58 13.92
N GLU A 47 12.40 -10.43 13.37
CA GLU A 47 12.03 -9.39 12.42
C GLU A 47 10.82 -8.62 12.95
N ILE A 48 10.82 -7.29 12.83
CA ILE A 48 9.66 -6.44 13.13
C ILE A 48 9.33 -5.65 11.87
N TYR A 49 8.08 -5.73 11.43
CA TYR A 49 7.56 -4.94 10.31
C TYR A 49 6.57 -3.92 10.86
N ASN A 50 7.00 -2.65 10.91
CA ASN A 50 6.15 -1.58 11.40
C ASN A 50 5.29 -1.02 10.27
N LEU A 51 4.09 -1.59 10.08
CA LEU A 51 3.13 -1.20 9.04
C LEU A 51 1.92 -0.44 9.58
N GLY A 52 1.79 -0.34 10.91
CA GLY A 52 0.70 0.40 11.56
C GLY A 52 0.85 1.91 11.36
N ALA A 53 -0.14 2.54 10.71
CA ALA A 53 -0.17 3.98 10.46
C ALA A 53 -1.59 4.51 10.24
N GLN A 54 -1.81 5.81 10.48
CA GLN A 54 -2.92 6.56 9.90
C GLN A 54 -2.52 6.95 8.46
N SER A 55 -2.68 6.01 7.52
CA SER A 55 -2.12 6.12 6.17
C SER A 55 -2.91 6.99 5.19
N HIS A 56 -4.03 7.62 5.60
CA HIS A 56 -4.87 8.38 4.69
C HIS A 56 -4.51 9.87 4.68
N VAL A 57 -3.81 10.29 3.62
CA VAL A 57 -3.29 11.67 3.44
C VAL A 57 -4.32 12.76 3.65
N LYS A 58 -5.58 12.59 3.21
CA LYS A 58 -6.58 13.64 3.41
C LYS A 58 -7.06 13.73 4.86
N ILE A 59 -7.16 12.59 5.55
CA ILE A 59 -7.63 12.53 6.93
C ILE A 59 -6.56 13.07 7.89
N SER A 60 -5.27 12.99 7.50
CA SER A 60 -4.19 13.53 8.35
C SER A 60 -4.25 15.04 8.55
N PHE A 61 -4.87 15.80 7.65
CA PHE A 61 -5.12 17.23 7.84
C PHE A 61 -6.18 17.51 8.92
N GLU A 62 -7.12 16.58 9.12
CA GLU A 62 -8.17 16.69 10.14
C GLU A 62 -7.72 16.11 11.49
N LEU A 63 -6.88 15.07 11.45
CA LEU A 63 -6.37 14.33 12.62
C LEU A 63 -4.83 14.42 12.72
N SER A 64 -4.28 15.62 12.61
CA SER A 64 -2.83 15.85 12.50
C SER A 64 -2.06 15.38 13.73
N GLU A 65 -2.53 15.70 14.94
CA GLU A 65 -1.90 15.28 16.19
C GLU A 65 -1.92 13.76 16.35
N TYR A 66 -3.06 13.13 16.07
CA TYR A 66 -3.19 11.67 16.11
C TYR A 66 -2.27 11.00 15.10
N THR A 67 -2.23 11.51 13.86
CA THR A 67 -1.32 11.02 12.81
C THR A 67 0.14 11.12 13.26
N ALA A 68 0.56 12.25 13.85
CA ALA A 68 1.91 12.40 14.38
C ALA A 68 2.21 11.43 15.55
N GLN A 69 1.23 11.22 16.45
CA GLN A 69 1.38 10.30 17.59
C GLN A 69 1.57 8.85 17.16
N VAL A 70 0.88 8.42 16.10
CA VAL A 70 0.96 7.05 15.58
C VAL A 70 2.16 6.90 14.65
N ASP A 71 2.26 7.72 13.60
CA ASP A 71 3.16 7.45 12.47
C ASP A 71 4.60 7.88 12.77
N ALA A 72 4.79 8.93 13.57
CA ALA A 72 6.11 9.40 13.98
C ALA A 72 6.50 8.90 15.37
N ILE A 73 5.73 9.27 16.40
CA ILE A 73 6.07 8.92 17.79
C ILE A 73 5.90 7.42 18.04
N GLY A 74 4.93 6.75 17.41
CA GLY A 74 4.78 5.30 17.51
C GLY A 74 6.00 4.54 17.00
N THR A 75 6.60 4.98 15.89
CA THR A 75 7.87 4.43 15.38
C THR A 75 9.00 4.57 16.39
N LEU A 76 9.17 5.76 16.99
CA LEU A 76 10.17 5.97 18.05
C LEU A 76 9.93 5.07 19.26
N ARG A 77 8.67 4.93 19.70
CA ARG A 77 8.30 4.04 20.82
C ARG A 77 8.65 2.58 20.54
N LEU A 78 8.43 2.12 19.30
CA LEU A 78 8.78 0.76 18.89
C LEU A 78 10.29 0.53 18.92
N LEU A 79 11.08 1.45 18.35
CA LEU A 79 12.53 1.38 18.38
C LEU A 79 13.07 1.39 19.82
N GLU A 80 12.52 2.27 20.67
CA GLU A 80 12.90 2.36 22.08
C GLU A 80 12.53 1.08 22.85
N ALA A 81 11.38 0.47 22.57
CA ALA A 81 10.99 -0.80 23.19
C ALA A 81 11.97 -1.93 22.86
N VAL A 82 12.45 -2.01 21.62
CA VAL A 82 13.48 -2.99 21.21
C VAL A 82 14.78 -2.73 21.94
N ARG A 83 15.21 -1.46 22.03
CA ARG A 83 16.44 -1.07 22.74
C ARG A 83 16.37 -1.36 24.23
N VAL A 84 15.28 -1.01 24.91
CA VAL A 84 15.09 -1.26 26.34
C VAL A 84 14.98 -2.75 26.65
N ALA A 85 14.44 -3.54 25.72
CA ALA A 85 14.40 -5.00 25.83
C ALA A 85 15.78 -5.68 25.61
N GLY A 86 16.81 -4.92 25.21
CA GLY A 86 18.15 -5.46 24.93
C GLY A 86 18.21 -6.31 23.65
N LEU A 87 17.30 -6.07 22.70
CA LEU A 87 17.13 -6.86 21.48
C LEU A 87 17.76 -6.22 20.23
N GLU A 88 18.55 -5.15 20.40
CA GLU A 88 19.07 -4.33 19.30
C GLU A 88 20.02 -5.07 18.34
N LYS A 89 20.68 -6.13 18.80
CA LYS A 89 21.60 -6.95 17.97
C LYS A 89 20.91 -8.13 17.28
N ASP A 90 19.76 -8.54 17.81
CA ASP A 90 19.07 -9.77 17.40
C ASP A 90 17.79 -9.50 16.60
N THR A 91 17.39 -8.23 16.51
CA THR A 91 16.14 -7.81 15.85
C THR A 91 16.43 -6.94 14.63
N LYS A 92 15.88 -7.35 13.49
CA LYS A 92 15.83 -6.53 12.27
C LYS A 92 14.50 -5.81 12.19
N ILE A 93 14.52 -4.52 11.83
CA ILE A 93 13.32 -3.70 11.80
C ILE A 93 13.12 -3.12 10.41
N TYR A 94 11.93 -3.34 9.86
CA TYR A 94 11.46 -2.70 8.65
C TYR A 94 10.49 -1.59 9.03
N GLN A 95 10.75 -0.38 8.55
CA GLN A 95 9.82 0.74 8.64
C GLN A 95 9.11 0.92 7.29
N ALA A 96 7.78 0.91 7.31
CA ALA A 96 6.99 1.37 6.17
C ALA A 96 7.12 2.90 6.06
N SER A 97 8.03 3.34 5.20
CA SER A 97 8.08 4.71 4.71
C SER A 97 7.26 4.83 3.42
N THR A 98 7.30 5.98 2.75
CA THR A 98 6.39 6.26 1.63
C THR A 98 7.03 7.20 0.63
N SER A 99 6.66 7.06 -0.65
CA SER A 99 6.99 8.02 -1.70
C SER A 99 6.49 9.44 -1.41
N GLU A 100 5.48 9.59 -0.55
CA GLU A 100 4.95 10.90 -0.13
C GLU A 100 6.02 11.77 0.59
N LEU A 101 7.14 11.17 1.05
CA LEU A 101 8.30 11.92 1.58
C LEU A 101 8.96 12.85 0.55
N TYR A 102 8.79 12.57 -0.74
CA TYR A 102 9.32 13.40 -1.82
C TYR A 102 8.46 14.64 -2.09
N GLY A 103 7.18 14.63 -1.72
CA GLY A 103 6.27 15.77 -1.78
C GLY A 103 6.36 16.56 -3.10
N LYS A 104 6.91 17.78 -3.03
CA LYS A 104 7.21 18.56 -4.24
C LYS A 104 8.45 17.99 -4.93
N VAL A 105 8.20 17.19 -5.96
CA VAL A 105 9.23 16.56 -6.79
C VAL A 105 10.26 17.58 -7.30
N VAL A 106 11.53 17.37 -6.95
CA VAL A 106 12.68 18.15 -7.43
C VAL A 106 13.53 17.39 -8.46
N GLU A 107 13.32 16.07 -8.59
CA GLU A 107 14.06 15.18 -9.49
C GLU A 107 13.13 14.07 -10.00
N VAL A 108 13.23 13.71 -11.29
CA VAL A 108 12.45 12.63 -11.92
C VAL A 108 13.40 11.75 -12.74
N PRO A 109 13.44 10.41 -12.54
CA PRO A 109 12.75 9.65 -11.49
C PRO A 109 13.37 9.86 -10.09
N GLN A 110 12.56 9.72 -9.03
CA GLN A 110 13.05 9.75 -7.65
C GLN A 110 13.86 8.48 -7.32
N THR A 111 14.92 8.66 -6.52
CA THR A 111 15.80 7.61 -6.00
C THR A 111 16.04 7.82 -4.50
N GLU A 112 16.77 6.93 -3.83
CA GLU A 112 17.12 7.09 -2.41
C GLU A 112 17.97 8.34 -2.13
N LYS A 113 18.60 8.91 -3.16
CA LYS A 113 19.40 10.15 -3.05
C LYS A 113 18.55 11.40 -3.26
N THR A 114 17.33 11.26 -3.78
CA THR A 114 16.45 12.39 -4.04
C THR A 114 16.07 13.02 -2.69
N PRO A 115 16.34 14.32 -2.48
CA PRO A 115 16.19 14.93 -1.16
C PRO A 115 14.72 14.95 -0.71
N PHE A 116 14.48 14.53 0.52
CA PHE A 116 13.16 14.62 1.15
C PHE A 116 12.79 16.06 1.50
N TYR A 117 11.48 16.29 1.57
CA TYR A 117 10.89 17.49 2.12
C TYR A 117 9.84 17.12 3.19
N PRO A 118 10.13 16.15 4.09
CA PRO A 118 10.66 16.51 5.42
C PRO A 118 11.75 15.54 5.95
N ARG A 119 12.62 16.03 6.86
CA ARG A 119 13.77 15.29 7.44
C ARG A 119 13.44 14.77 8.85
N SER A 120 13.80 13.52 9.16
CA SER A 120 14.07 13.11 10.54
C SER A 120 15.41 12.39 10.71
N PRO A 121 16.09 12.57 11.86
CA PRO A 121 17.37 11.95 12.20
C PRO A 121 17.18 10.67 13.02
N TYR A 122 18.22 9.82 13.07
CA TYR A 122 18.46 8.69 13.99
C TYR A 122 18.27 7.27 13.46
N ALA A 123 19.42 6.59 13.31
CA ALA A 123 19.54 5.14 13.44
C ALA A 123 20.70 4.85 14.42
N TYR A 124 20.41 4.24 15.58
CA TYR A 124 21.37 3.98 16.66
C TYR A 124 22.11 2.64 16.49
N GLY A 125 22.70 2.39 15.31
CA GLY A 125 23.47 1.16 15.05
C GLY A 125 22.65 -0.14 15.03
N MET A 126 21.33 -0.04 14.85
CA MET A 126 20.40 -1.17 14.67
C MET A 126 20.32 -1.56 13.18
N PHE A 127 20.00 -2.82 12.88
CA PHE A 127 19.56 -3.19 11.53
C PHE A 127 18.14 -2.67 11.31
N ALA A 128 18.04 -1.43 10.82
CA ALA A 128 16.78 -0.77 10.48
C ALA A 128 16.85 -0.27 9.04
N CYS A 129 15.86 -0.63 8.22
CA CYS A 129 15.72 -0.13 6.86
C CYS A 129 14.37 0.55 6.64
N ASN A 130 14.38 1.57 5.79
CA ASN A 130 13.18 2.24 5.31
C ASN A 130 12.84 1.72 3.91
N GLY A 131 11.65 1.15 3.78
CA GLY A 131 11.05 0.92 2.47
C GLY A 131 10.38 2.20 1.98
N LEU A 132 10.93 2.83 0.95
CA LEU A 132 10.34 3.98 0.26
C LEU A 132 9.40 3.45 -0.83
N LEU A 133 8.27 2.89 -0.40
CA LEU A 133 7.32 2.20 -1.28
C LEU A 133 6.44 3.23 -2.00
N PHE A 134 6.38 3.09 -3.32
CA PHE A 134 5.43 3.80 -4.16
C PHE A 134 4.05 3.17 -4.07
N ASN A 135 3.03 3.76 -4.70
CA ASN A 135 1.65 3.28 -4.58
C ASN A 135 1.55 1.80 -4.97
N HIS A 136 0.93 1.01 -4.09
CA HIS A 136 0.69 -0.40 -4.32
C HIS A 136 -0.70 -0.77 -3.85
N GLU A 137 -1.37 -1.52 -4.72
CA GLU A 137 -2.81 -1.68 -4.68
C GLU A 137 -3.17 -3.16 -4.73
N SER A 138 -4.42 -3.48 -4.42
CA SER A 138 -4.95 -4.84 -4.46
C SER A 138 -6.46 -4.86 -4.22
N PRO A 139 -7.12 -6.02 -4.38
CA PRO A 139 -8.49 -6.24 -3.89
C PRO A 139 -8.69 -6.08 -2.37
N ARG A 140 -7.63 -5.82 -1.58
CA ARG A 140 -7.70 -5.52 -0.14
C ARG A 140 -7.47 -4.05 0.18
N ARG A 141 -7.25 -3.20 -0.82
CA ARG A 141 -7.05 -1.76 -0.64
C ARG A 141 -8.26 -1.11 0.03
N GLY A 142 -8.05 -0.16 0.94
CA GLY A 142 -9.16 0.60 1.55
C GLY A 142 -9.96 1.38 0.50
N GLU A 143 -11.29 1.45 0.64
CA GLU A 143 -12.18 2.04 -0.37
C GLU A 143 -12.04 3.56 -0.55
N ASN A 144 -11.39 4.24 0.40
CA ASN A 144 -11.10 5.67 0.32
C ASN A 144 -9.94 6.01 -0.62
N PHE A 145 -9.12 5.02 -1.03
CA PHE A 145 -8.05 5.21 -2.00
C PHE A 145 -8.61 5.23 -3.43
N VAL A 146 -8.02 6.06 -4.30
CA VAL A 146 -8.59 6.37 -5.63
C VAL A 146 -8.82 5.14 -6.50
N THR A 147 -7.88 4.20 -6.51
CA THR A 147 -7.94 2.94 -7.26
C THR A 147 -9.16 2.11 -6.84
N ARG A 148 -9.30 1.89 -5.53
CA ARG A 148 -10.41 1.11 -4.98
C ARG A 148 -11.76 1.82 -5.08
N LYS A 149 -11.76 3.15 -4.95
CA LYS A 149 -12.95 3.97 -5.22
C LYS A 149 -13.42 3.78 -6.66
N ILE A 150 -12.50 3.77 -7.62
CA ILE A 150 -12.81 3.55 -9.04
C ILE A 150 -13.36 2.14 -9.26
N THR A 151 -12.67 1.09 -8.83
CA THR A 151 -13.08 -0.30 -9.12
C THR A 151 -14.41 -0.67 -8.47
N ARG A 152 -14.66 -0.22 -7.22
CA ARG A 152 -15.96 -0.36 -6.56
C ARG A 152 -17.04 0.46 -7.25
N GLY A 153 -16.72 1.68 -7.69
CA GLY A 153 -17.63 2.52 -8.47
C GLY A 153 -18.05 1.88 -9.78
N VAL A 154 -17.09 1.35 -10.55
CA VAL A 154 -17.34 0.62 -11.81
C VAL A 154 -18.21 -0.60 -11.54
N ALA A 155 -17.91 -1.39 -10.51
CA ALA A 155 -18.73 -2.54 -10.12
C ALA A 155 -20.18 -2.13 -9.77
N LYS A 156 -20.35 -1.08 -8.96
CA LYS A 156 -21.68 -0.57 -8.56
C LYS A 156 -22.46 -0.01 -9.75
N ILE A 157 -21.82 0.72 -10.67
CA ILE A 157 -22.47 1.22 -11.90
C ILE A 157 -22.90 0.07 -12.80
N THR A 158 -22.04 -0.93 -12.97
CA THR A 158 -22.34 -2.12 -13.80
C THR A 158 -23.56 -2.88 -13.27
N LEU A 159 -23.77 -2.88 -11.96
CA LEU A 159 -24.91 -3.52 -11.28
C LEU A 159 -26.11 -2.59 -11.07
N GLY A 160 -26.07 -1.35 -11.58
CA GLY A 160 -27.17 -0.39 -11.43
C GLY A 160 -27.34 0.19 -10.01
N LEU A 161 -26.35 0.03 -9.14
CA LEU A 161 -26.34 0.48 -7.74
C LEU A 161 -25.82 1.92 -7.58
N MET A 162 -25.19 2.45 -8.61
CA MET A 162 -24.60 3.79 -8.64
C MET A 162 -24.77 4.36 -10.05
N THR A 163 -24.94 5.68 -10.17
CA THR A 163 -25.08 6.34 -11.47
C THR A 163 -23.74 6.77 -12.05
N HIS A 164 -22.87 7.37 -11.23
CA HIS A 164 -21.57 7.91 -11.62
C HIS A 164 -20.58 7.94 -10.45
N ILE A 165 -19.28 8.05 -10.76
CA ILE A 165 -18.17 8.17 -9.81
C ILE A 165 -17.72 9.64 -9.76
N GLU A 166 -17.52 10.19 -8.57
CA GLU A 166 -16.87 11.50 -8.42
C GLU A 166 -15.38 11.35 -8.12
N LEU A 167 -14.51 12.00 -8.91
CA LEU A 167 -13.05 11.92 -8.78
C LEU A 167 -12.40 13.30 -8.70
N GLY A 168 -11.12 13.35 -8.33
CA GLY A 168 -10.33 14.58 -8.31
C GLY A 168 -9.61 14.83 -9.64
N THR A 169 -8.32 15.13 -9.55
CA THR A 169 -7.48 15.41 -10.73
C THR A 169 -7.24 14.14 -11.55
N LEU A 170 -7.90 14.04 -12.70
CA LEU A 170 -7.82 12.89 -13.62
C LEU A 170 -6.43 12.73 -14.25
N ASP A 171 -5.76 13.84 -14.55
CA ASP A 171 -4.45 13.79 -15.21
C ASP A 171 -3.29 13.56 -14.22
N SER A 172 -3.59 13.39 -12.93
CA SER A 172 -2.56 13.09 -11.95
C SER A 172 -2.00 11.69 -12.21
N LYS A 173 -0.68 11.59 -12.37
CA LYS A 173 0.06 10.34 -12.64
C LYS A 173 0.61 9.71 -11.37
N ARG A 174 0.60 8.38 -11.30
CA ARG A 174 1.21 7.58 -10.22
C ARG A 174 1.84 6.32 -10.80
N ASP A 175 2.80 5.81 -10.04
CA ASP A 175 3.34 4.46 -10.20
C ASP A 175 2.54 3.50 -9.32
N TRP A 176 1.79 2.59 -9.92
CA TRP A 176 0.93 1.63 -9.22
C TRP A 176 1.41 0.20 -9.44
N GLY A 177 1.95 -0.41 -8.40
CA GLY A 177 2.23 -1.86 -8.39
C GLY A 177 1.20 -2.67 -7.61
N HIS A 178 1.37 -4.00 -7.60
CA HIS A 178 0.53 -4.88 -6.78
C HIS A 178 1.18 -5.11 -5.41
N ALA A 179 0.40 -4.93 -4.33
CA ALA A 179 0.85 -5.11 -2.94
C ALA A 179 1.50 -6.48 -2.62
N LYS A 180 1.16 -7.55 -3.36
CA LYS A 180 1.76 -8.88 -3.19
C LYS A 180 3.21 -8.95 -3.65
N ASP A 181 3.58 -8.12 -4.61
CA ASP A 181 4.94 -8.13 -5.15
C ASP A 181 5.89 -7.33 -4.25
N TYR A 182 5.39 -6.37 -3.49
CA TYR A 182 6.22 -5.40 -2.77
C TYR A 182 7.08 -6.08 -1.69
N ALA A 183 8.39 -6.15 -1.96
CA ALA A 183 9.29 -7.09 -1.33
C ALA A 183 9.93 -6.58 -0.03
N MET A 184 9.09 -6.19 0.95
CA MET A 184 9.54 -5.75 2.27
C MET A 184 10.49 -6.76 2.93
N TRP A 185 10.17 -8.06 2.82
CA TRP A 185 10.97 -9.14 3.37
C TRP A 185 12.40 -9.18 2.81
N LEU A 186 12.58 -8.94 1.50
CA LEU A 186 13.91 -8.99 0.87
C LEU A 186 14.87 -7.96 1.48
N MET A 187 14.36 -6.80 1.92
CA MET A 187 15.18 -5.77 2.55
C MET A 187 15.78 -6.25 3.88
N LEU A 188 15.02 -7.00 4.68
CA LEU A 188 15.52 -7.55 5.94
C LEU A 188 16.46 -8.74 5.74
N GLN A 189 16.52 -9.34 4.54
CA GLN A 189 17.44 -10.45 4.26
C GLN A 189 18.85 -9.97 3.86
N GLN A 190 19.06 -8.67 3.65
CA GLN A 190 20.37 -8.12 3.30
C GLN A 190 21.39 -8.27 4.44
N LYS A 191 22.67 -8.18 4.09
CA LYS A 191 23.78 -8.26 5.06
C LYS A 191 23.88 -7.00 5.92
N GLU A 192 23.67 -5.84 5.30
CA GLU A 192 23.71 -4.53 5.94
C GLU A 192 22.34 -3.82 5.78
N PRO A 193 21.93 -2.96 6.71
CA PRO A 193 20.72 -2.17 6.59
C PRO A 193 20.92 -1.05 5.55
N GLU A 194 20.00 -0.98 4.59
CA GLU A 194 19.96 0.07 3.57
C GLU A 194 18.50 0.47 3.30
N ASP A 195 18.28 1.72 2.90
CA ASP A 195 16.97 2.20 2.47
C ASP A 195 16.76 1.89 0.98
N PHE A 196 15.52 1.58 0.58
CA PHE A 196 15.23 1.15 -0.79
C PHE A 196 13.97 1.80 -1.34
N VAL A 197 14.07 2.35 -2.55
CA VAL A 197 12.90 2.69 -3.36
C VAL A 197 12.33 1.42 -4.00
N VAL A 198 11.03 1.19 -3.81
CA VAL A 198 10.29 0.08 -4.43
C VAL A 198 9.12 0.64 -5.23
N ALA A 199 9.21 0.52 -6.54
CA ALA A 199 8.30 1.10 -7.51
C ALA A 199 8.34 0.30 -8.81
N THR A 200 7.28 0.32 -9.62
CA THR A 200 7.26 -0.40 -10.90
C THR A 200 8.13 0.29 -11.96
N GLY A 201 8.34 1.59 -11.83
CA GLY A 201 8.99 2.45 -12.83
C GLY A 201 8.05 2.89 -13.96
N GLU A 202 6.80 2.44 -13.97
CA GLU A 202 5.77 2.81 -14.95
C GLU A 202 4.76 3.77 -14.31
N THR A 203 4.34 4.81 -15.05
CA THR A 203 3.36 5.78 -14.51
C THR A 203 2.15 5.94 -15.39
N HIS A 204 0.99 5.92 -14.75
CA HIS A 204 -0.32 6.01 -15.39
C HIS A 204 -1.15 7.12 -14.74
N SER A 205 -2.05 7.70 -15.53
CA SER A 205 -2.98 8.72 -15.02
C SER A 205 -4.19 8.10 -14.33
N VAL A 206 -4.84 8.85 -13.43
CA VAL A 206 -6.15 8.45 -12.88
C VAL A 206 -7.18 8.26 -13.99
N ARG A 207 -7.11 9.09 -15.05
CA ARG A 207 -7.91 8.96 -16.28
C ARG A 207 -7.74 7.59 -16.92
N GLU A 208 -6.50 7.18 -17.15
CA GLU A 208 -6.18 5.89 -17.76
C GLU A 208 -6.65 4.72 -16.89
N PHE A 209 -6.52 4.83 -15.57
CA PHE A 209 -7.07 3.84 -14.64
C PHE A 209 -8.58 3.70 -14.82
N VAL A 210 -9.31 4.82 -14.89
CA VAL A 210 -10.77 4.83 -15.12
C VAL A 210 -11.12 4.15 -16.44
N GLU A 211 -10.45 4.53 -17.52
CA GLU A 211 -10.68 3.98 -18.87
C GLU A 211 -10.50 2.46 -18.89
N LYS A 212 -9.38 1.97 -18.36
CA LYS A 212 -9.09 0.54 -18.28
C LYS A 212 -10.04 -0.21 -17.34
N ALA A 213 -10.47 0.42 -16.24
CA ALA A 213 -11.42 -0.18 -15.32
C ALA A 213 -12.81 -0.37 -15.97
N PHE A 214 -13.31 0.63 -16.70
CA PHE A 214 -14.55 0.50 -17.46
C PHE A 214 -14.41 -0.47 -18.64
N ALA A 215 -13.25 -0.51 -19.29
CA ALA A 215 -12.99 -1.49 -20.36
C ALA A 215 -13.10 -2.95 -19.85
N CYS A 216 -12.76 -3.22 -18.58
CA CYS A 216 -12.92 -4.54 -17.97
C CYS A 216 -14.39 -5.01 -17.88
N VAL A 217 -15.35 -4.09 -17.96
CA VAL A 217 -16.80 -4.39 -18.00
C VAL A 217 -17.42 -4.13 -19.37
N GLY A 218 -16.60 -4.02 -20.41
CA GLY A 218 -17.06 -3.82 -21.79
C GLY A 218 -17.61 -2.42 -22.06
N ARG A 219 -17.23 -1.41 -21.26
CA ARG A 219 -17.65 -0.02 -21.46
C ARG A 219 -16.47 0.85 -21.88
N GLN A 220 -16.71 1.74 -22.84
CA GLN A 220 -15.72 2.72 -23.29
C GLN A 220 -16.09 4.10 -22.77
N VAL A 221 -15.12 4.81 -22.17
CA VAL A 221 -15.31 6.17 -21.66
C VAL A 221 -14.92 7.19 -22.74
N THR A 222 -15.76 8.20 -22.93
CA THR A 222 -15.48 9.39 -23.73
C THR A 222 -15.50 10.63 -22.84
N TRP A 223 -14.51 11.51 -22.99
CA TRP A 223 -14.36 12.68 -22.13
C TRP A 223 -14.90 13.94 -22.81
N ARG A 224 -15.60 14.79 -22.06
CA ARG A 224 -16.16 16.08 -22.52
C ARG A 224 -15.87 17.15 -21.48
N GLY A 225 -15.70 18.39 -21.95
CA GLY A 225 -15.33 19.51 -21.08
C GLY A 225 -13.85 19.49 -20.69
N THR A 226 -13.48 20.35 -19.74
CA THR A 226 -12.09 20.51 -19.28
C THR A 226 -12.06 20.90 -17.80
N GLY A 227 -11.01 20.51 -17.09
CA GLY A 227 -10.79 20.93 -15.71
C GLY A 227 -11.89 20.43 -14.77
N VAL A 228 -12.51 21.34 -14.02
CA VAL A 228 -13.57 20.99 -13.04
C VAL A 228 -14.89 20.61 -13.70
N ASP A 229 -15.11 21.06 -14.93
CA ASP A 229 -16.33 20.78 -15.71
C ASP A 229 -16.16 19.54 -16.61
N GLU A 230 -15.03 18.84 -16.50
CA GLU A 230 -14.79 17.62 -17.27
C GLU A 230 -15.63 16.45 -16.75
N THR A 231 -16.27 15.74 -17.69
CA THR A 231 -17.09 14.56 -17.43
C THR A 231 -16.71 13.39 -18.33
N GLY A 232 -16.82 12.18 -17.80
CA GLY A 232 -16.66 10.93 -18.54
C GLY A 232 -18.02 10.31 -18.81
N HIS A 233 -18.30 10.01 -20.08
CA HIS A 233 -19.56 9.41 -20.54
C HIS A 233 -19.31 8.07 -21.22
N ASP A 234 -20.24 7.15 -21.05
CA ASP A 234 -20.26 5.89 -21.79
C ASP A 234 -20.44 6.16 -23.30
N ALA A 235 -19.58 5.57 -24.13
CA ALA A 235 -19.53 5.84 -25.56
C ALA A 235 -20.80 5.39 -26.31
N GLU A 236 -21.45 4.34 -25.83
CA GLU A 236 -22.62 3.75 -26.51
C GLU A 236 -23.93 4.35 -26.01
N THR A 237 -24.02 4.61 -24.71
CA THR A 237 -25.29 5.00 -24.05
C THR A 237 -25.37 6.47 -23.67
N ASP A 238 -24.26 7.21 -23.79
CA ASP A 238 -24.11 8.59 -23.31
C ASP A 238 -24.30 8.77 -21.79
N GLN A 239 -24.43 7.67 -21.04
CA GLN A 239 -24.58 7.68 -19.59
C GLN A 239 -23.39 8.42 -18.95
N LEU A 240 -23.67 9.36 -18.04
CA LEU A 240 -22.63 9.96 -17.20
C LEU A 240 -22.01 8.87 -16.30
N LEU A 241 -20.71 8.65 -16.43
CA LEU A 241 -19.95 7.66 -15.66
C LEU A 241 -19.04 8.30 -14.61
N VAL A 242 -18.43 9.44 -14.93
CA VAL A 242 -17.45 10.10 -14.08
C VAL A 242 -17.65 11.61 -14.07
N LYS A 243 -17.51 12.22 -12.91
CA LYS A 243 -17.54 13.67 -12.72
C LYS A 243 -16.32 14.15 -11.91
N VAL A 244 -15.70 15.24 -12.32
CA VAL A 244 -14.64 15.89 -11.55
C VAL A 244 -15.22 16.68 -10.38
N ASN A 245 -14.63 16.53 -9.20
CA ASN A 245 -14.97 17.23 -7.97
C ASN A 245 -13.68 17.81 -7.34
N PRO A 246 -13.55 19.15 -7.26
CA PRO A 246 -12.38 19.84 -6.73
C PRO A 246 -11.95 19.41 -5.32
N LYS A 247 -12.87 18.85 -4.52
CA LYS A 247 -12.64 18.34 -3.17
C LYS A 247 -11.57 17.22 -3.10
N TYR A 248 -11.13 16.65 -4.23
CA TYR A 248 -10.27 15.46 -4.30
C TYR A 248 -8.92 15.66 -5.04
N PHE A 249 -8.47 16.88 -5.29
CA PHE A 249 -7.22 17.13 -6.06
C PHE A 249 -5.94 16.67 -5.32
N ARG A 250 -4.94 16.14 -6.05
CA ARG A 250 -3.65 15.62 -5.51
C ARG A 250 -2.47 15.80 -6.50
N GLN A 251 -1.23 15.81 -5.98
CA GLN A 251 0.05 15.95 -6.73
C GLN A 251 0.66 14.60 -7.19
N THR A 252 1.54 14.60 -8.19
CA THR A 252 2.07 13.42 -8.92
C THR A 252 3.47 12.94 -8.48
N GLU A 253 3.79 11.65 -8.62
CA GLU A 253 5.07 11.02 -8.19
C GLU A 253 5.59 9.97 -9.21
N VAL A 254 6.93 9.77 -9.32
CA VAL A 254 7.62 8.87 -10.30
C VAL A 254 8.98 8.34 -9.80
N ALA A 255 9.24 7.02 -9.73
CA ALA A 255 10.51 6.47 -9.21
C ALA A 255 11.27 5.48 -10.11
N LYS A 256 12.50 5.15 -9.69
CA LYS A 256 13.33 4.05 -10.24
C LYS A 256 14.01 3.26 -9.12
N GLU A 257 14.11 1.95 -9.32
CA GLU A 257 14.48 0.96 -8.31
C GLU A 257 15.99 0.62 -8.23
N LYS A 258 16.42 0.03 -7.10
CA LYS A 258 17.77 -0.50 -6.84
C LYS A 258 17.87 -1.95 -6.37
N LEU A 259 16.79 -2.61 -5.96
CA LEU A 259 16.87 -3.90 -5.22
C LEU A 259 17.09 -5.11 -6.14
N GLY A 260 17.09 -4.92 -7.46
CA GLY A 260 17.02 -6.04 -8.42
C GLY A 260 15.71 -6.84 -8.29
N TRP A 261 14.71 -6.26 -7.61
CA TRP A 261 13.34 -6.72 -7.66
C TRP A 261 12.75 -6.25 -9.01
N VAL A 262 11.69 -6.91 -9.43
CA VAL A 262 10.96 -6.57 -10.65
C VAL A 262 9.49 -6.83 -10.35
N PRO A 263 8.59 -5.88 -10.62
CA PRO A 263 7.15 -6.11 -10.46
C PRO A 263 6.73 -7.28 -11.34
N ARG A 264 5.91 -8.19 -10.79
CA ARG A 264 5.41 -9.36 -11.54
C ARG A 264 4.06 -9.08 -12.16
N VAL A 265 3.26 -8.25 -11.50
CA VAL A 265 1.93 -7.84 -11.96
C VAL A 265 2.06 -6.51 -12.72
N THR A 266 1.57 -6.52 -13.96
CA THR A 266 1.47 -5.31 -14.79
C THR A 266 0.32 -4.40 -14.34
N PHE A 267 0.35 -3.13 -14.74
CA PHE A 267 -0.75 -2.19 -14.48
C PHE A 267 -2.12 -2.72 -14.94
N ASP A 268 -2.17 -3.30 -16.14
CA ASP A 268 -3.41 -3.82 -16.73
C ASP A 268 -3.97 -5.03 -15.96
N GLU A 269 -3.09 -5.91 -15.50
CA GLU A 269 -3.46 -7.06 -14.66
C GLU A 269 -3.94 -6.60 -13.29
N LEU A 270 -3.30 -5.60 -12.69
CA LEU A 270 -3.72 -5.00 -11.42
C LEU A 270 -5.13 -4.42 -11.51
N VAL A 271 -5.41 -3.61 -12.54
CA VAL A 271 -6.74 -3.03 -12.76
C VAL A 271 -7.79 -4.13 -12.92
N ARG A 272 -7.49 -5.14 -13.74
CA ARG A 272 -8.41 -6.26 -13.99
C ARG A 272 -8.69 -7.08 -12.72
N ASP A 273 -7.67 -7.38 -11.92
CA ASP A 273 -7.82 -8.13 -10.66
C ASP A 273 -8.74 -7.39 -9.68
N MET A 274 -8.51 -6.09 -9.49
CA MET A 274 -9.32 -5.26 -8.61
C MET A 274 -10.78 -5.14 -9.07
N VAL A 275 -11.02 -4.87 -10.36
CA VAL A 275 -12.39 -4.78 -10.91
C VAL A 275 -13.13 -6.12 -10.78
N THR A 276 -12.46 -7.23 -11.10
CA THR A 276 -13.05 -8.58 -11.02
C THR A 276 -13.44 -8.94 -9.59
N ALA A 277 -12.58 -8.62 -8.63
CA ALA A 277 -12.85 -8.85 -7.21
C ALA A 277 -14.03 -7.99 -6.71
N ASP A 278 -14.08 -6.70 -7.08
CA ASP A 278 -15.16 -5.81 -6.64
C ASP A 278 -16.49 -6.15 -7.31
N LEU A 279 -16.52 -6.55 -8.58
CA LEU A 279 -17.74 -7.08 -9.22
C LEU A 279 -18.26 -8.31 -8.50
N SER A 280 -17.37 -9.24 -8.14
CA SER A 280 -17.75 -10.46 -7.42
C SER A 280 -18.27 -10.13 -6.01
N LEU A 281 -17.63 -9.17 -5.33
CA LEU A 281 -18.06 -8.69 -4.02
C LEU A 281 -19.44 -8.05 -4.09
N MET A 282 -19.66 -7.09 -4.99
CA MET A 282 -20.93 -6.36 -5.10
C MET A 282 -22.09 -7.24 -5.58
N LYS A 283 -21.82 -8.28 -6.37
CA LYS A 283 -22.84 -9.28 -6.73
C LYS A 283 -23.31 -10.10 -5.51
N ARG A 284 -22.38 -10.42 -4.61
CA ARG A 284 -22.66 -11.20 -3.40
C ARG A 284 -23.26 -10.34 -2.29
N ASP A 285 -22.75 -9.13 -2.14
CA ASP A 285 -23.14 -8.18 -1.11
C ASP A 285 -23.14 -6.74 -1.68
N PRO A 286 -24.30 -6.27 -2.16
CA PRO A 286 -24.45 -4.91 -2.68
C PRO A 286 -24.16 -3.78 -1.67
N ALA A 287 -24.17 -4.10 -0.36
CA ALA A 287 -23.96 -3.13 0.72
C ALA A 287 -22.50 -3.09 1.22
N ALA A 288 -21.65 -4.02 0.76
CA ALA A 288 -20.23 -4.09 1.09
C ALA A 288 -19.41 -2.94 0.50
#